data_AF-A0A2E7UZK9-F1
#
_entry.id   AF-A0A2E7UZK9-F1
#
_cell.length_a   1.000
_cell.length_b   1.000
_cell.length_c   1.000
_cell.angle_alpha   90.00
_cell.angle_beta   90.00
_cell.angle_gamma   90.00
#
_symmetry.space_group_name_H-M   'P 1'
#
loop_
_entity.id
_entity.type
_entity.pdbx_description
1 polymer ?
#
loop_
_entity_poly.entity_id
_entity_poly.type
_entity_poly.pdbx_seq_one_letter_code
_entity_poly.pdbx_strand_id
1 'polypeptide(L)'
;MALIAEYIWVDGTAPTALVRSKTKVIPGFDGEVNLEAFPAWAFDGSSTNQAEGADSDCILRPVRFVPDPTRNGNAWLVMCEVHSPDGSPHPSNKRAALRRIMDAGGAAADAWVAYEQEYTFFEGSRPLGFPAERRFPAAQGPYYCGVGSDEVYGREIVEAHLQVCLEAGIALTGINAEVMPGQWEFQCGGPNVDPLEASDHLWLARWLLYRVGEDYGVSATLDPKPVPGDWNGAGMHTNFSTAAMRAAGGDKVIEQACIALGERTDEHFAMYGAGNEARLTGHHETCSYREFRYGVADRTASIRIPRMVATDGKGYLEDRRPAANADPYLVVSALLMTILGLWD
;
A
#
# COMPACT_ATOMS: atom_id res chain seq x y z
N MET A 1 -30.17 4.08 16.09
CA MET A 1 -29.86 4.85 14.86
C MET A 1 -29.43 3.85 13.78
N ALA A 2 -29.45 4.18 12.49
CA ALA A 2 -28.92 3.24 11.49
C ALA A 2 -27.39 3.21 11.56
N LEU A 3 -26.79 2.03 11.39
CA LEU A 3 -25.36 1.88 11.14
C LEU A 3 -25.14 1.87 9.63
N ILE A 4 -24.19 2.67 9.14
CA ILE A 4 -23.84 2.79 7.72
C ILE A 4 -22.46 2.16 7.54
N ALA A 5 -22.36 1.13 6.71
CA ALA A 5 -21.12 0.39 6.50
C ALA A 5 -20.72 0.45 5.03
N GLU A 6 -19.59 1.08 4.72
CA GLU A 6 -18.99 1.04 3.39
C GLU A 6 -18.12 -0.21 3.28
N TYR A 7 -18.60 -1.22 2.57
CA TYR A 7 -17.86 -2.46 2.34
C TYR A 7 -16.85 -2.23 1.23
N ILE A 8 -15.57 -2.39 1.54
CA ILE A 8 -14.43 -2.12 0.64
C ILE A 8 -13.72 -3.45 0.36
N TRP A 9 -13.39 -3.72 -0.91
CA TRP A 9 -12.66 -4.92 -1.31
C TRP A 9 -11.75 -4.68 -2.51
N VAL A 10 -10.83 -5.61 -2.75
CA VAL A 10 -9.92 -5.61 -3.90
C VAL A 10 -10.45 -6.56 -4.97
N ASP A 11 -10.52 -6.09 -6.21
CA ASP A 11 -11.09 -6.83 -7.34
C ASP A 11 -10.12 -7.81 -8.01
N GLY A 12 -10.55 -8.41 -9.14
CA GLY A 12 -9.76 -9.37 -9.91
C GLY A 12 -9.06 -8.77 -11.14
N THR A 13 -9.00 -7.44 -11.26
CA THR A 13 -8.39 -6.78 -12.42
C THR A 13 -6.91 -7.13 -12.52
N ALA A 14 -6.46 -7.43 -13.74
CA ALA A 14 -5.06 -7.69 -14.06
C ALA A 14 -4.56 -6.65 -15.09
N PRO A 15 -3.28 -6.24 -15.02
CA PRO A 15 -2.24 -6.75 -14.13
C PRO A 15 -2.25 -6.15 -12.71
N THR A 16 -3.03 -5.09 -12.46
CA THR A 16 -3.16 -4.43 -11.16
C THR A 16 -4.62 -4.44 -10.73
N ALA A 17 -4.89 -5.00 -9.55
CA ALA A 17 -6.24 -5.04 -8.98
C ALA A 17 -6.66 -3.65 -8.48
N LEU A 18 -7.96 -3.38 -8.54
CA LEU A 18 -8.55 -2.12 -8.13
C LEU A 18 -9.36 -2.27 -6.85
N VAL A 19 -9.40 -1.21 -6.05
CA VAL A 19 -10.27 -1.14 -4.88
C VAL A 19 -11.70 -0.78 -5.31
N ARG A 20 -12.69 -1.44 -4.71
CA ARG A 20 -14.13 -1.26 -4.97
C ARG A 20 -14.85 -1.07 -3.66
N SER A 21 -16.02 -0.43 -3.69
CA SER A 21 -16.85 -0.32 -2.50
C SER A 21 -18.35 -0.27 -2.79
N LYS A 22 -19.15 -0.52 -1.75
CA LYS A 22 -20.60 -0.24 -1.72
C LYS A 22 -21.12 -0.13 -0.30
N THR A 23 -22.22 0.60 -0.12
CA THR A 23 -22.79 0.89 1.20
C THR A 23 -23.89 -0.07 1.62
N LYS A 24 -23.75 -0.66 2.82
CA LYS A 24 -24.83 -1.36 3.54
C LYS A 24 -25.41 -0.46 4.62
N VAL A 25 -26.74 -0.40 4.72
CA VAL A 25 -27.44 0.25 5.83
C VAL A 25 -28.02 -0.83 6.74
N ILE A 26 -27.69 -0.79 8.02
CA ILE A 26 -28.19 -1.69 9.06
C ILE A 26 -29.16 -0.89 9.95
N PRO A 27 -30.48 -1.00 9.72
CA PRO A 27 -31.46 -0.21 10.45
C PRO A 27 -31.57 -0.68 11.90
N GLY A 28 -31.83 0.27 12.81
CA GLY A 28 -32.15 -0.05 14.20
C GLY A 28 -30.99 -0.61 15.02
N PHE A 29 -29.73 -0.40 14.61
CA PHE A 29 -28.56 -0.86 15.35
C PHE A 29 -28.41 -0.11 16.69
N ASP A 30 -28.34 -0.87 17.78
CA ASP A 30 -28.18 -0.42 19.17
C ASP A 30 -27.08 -1.18 19.93
N GLY A 31 -26.36 -2.09 19.26
CA GLY A 31 -25.29 -2.89 19.84
C GLY A 31 -23.91 -2.23 19.85
N GLU A 32 -22.92 -2.97 20.36
CA GLU A 32 -21.50 -2.62 20.24
C GLU A 32 -21.01 -2.89 18.82
N VAL A 33 -20.22 -1.97 18.25
CA VAL A 33 -19.64 -2.16 16.92
C VAL A 33 -18.41 -3.06 17.02
N ASN A 34 -18.54 -4.27 16.48
CA ASN A 34 -17.49 -5.26 16.32
C ASN A 34 -17.64 -5.94 14.94
N LEU A 35 -16.76 -6.89 14.60
CA LEU A 35 -16.81 -7.55 13.28
C LEU A 35 -18.15 -8.27 13.03
N GLU A 36 -18.81 -8.79 14.07
CA GLU A 36 -20.09 -9.50 13.94
C GLU A 36 -21.26 -8.54 13.63
N ALA A 37 -21.11 -7.24 13.92
CA ALA A 37 -22.06 -6.21 13.53
C ALA A 37 -22.15 -6.05 11.99
N PHE A 38 -21.15 -6.52 11.25
CA PHE A 38 -21.08 -6.45 9.80
C PHE A 38 -21.31 -7.84 9.20
N PRO A 39 -22.52 -8.14 8.68
CA PRO A 39 -22.78 -9.45 8.09
C PRO A 39 -22.02 -9.63 6.77
N ALA A 40 -21.73 -10.88 6.40
CA ALA A 40 -21.26 -11.18 5.04
C ALA A 40 -22.25 -10.67 3.98
N TRP A 41 -21.74 -10.32 2.81
CA TRP A 41 -22.57 -9.75 1.75
C TRP A 41 -22.10 -10.19 0.37
N ALA A 42 -23.03 -10.51 -0.54
CA ALA A 42 -22.69 -10.88 -1.92
C ALA A 42 -22.50 -9.65 -2.82
N PHE A 43 -21.74 -9.78 -3.89
CA PHE A 43 -21.63 -8.82 -4.99
C PHE A 43 -21.49 -9.54 -6.34
N ASP A 44 -21.77 -8.82 -7.43
CA ASP A 44 -21.61 -9.33 -8.79
C ASP A 44 -20.14 -9.29 -9.22
N GLY A 45 -19.48 -10.44 -9.19
CA GLY A 45 -18.09 -10.63 -9.58
C GLY A 45 -17.84 -10.55 -11.08
N SER A 46 -18.87 -10.68 -11.92
CA SER A 46 -18.72 -10.53 -13.37
C SER A 46 -18.38 -9.10 -13.78
N SER A 47 -18.79 -8.13 -12.96
CA SER A 47 -18.49 -6.71 -13.13
C SER A 47 -17.12 -6.30 -12.58
N THR A 48 -16.35 -7.23 -12.00
CA THR A 48 -15.10 -6.93 -11.29
C THR A 48 -13.95 -7.89 -11.62
N ASN A 49 -14.05 -8.64 -12.73
CA ASN A 49 -13.08 -9.66 -13.16
C ASN A 49 -12.87 -10.78 -12.14
N GLN A 50 -13.91 -11.12 -11.36
CA GLN A 50 -13.82 -12.15 -10.31
C GLN A 50 -14.71 -13.35 -10.60
N ALA A 51 -15.65 -13.24 -11.52
CA ALA A 51 -16.49 -14.36 -11.90
C ALA A 51 -16.96 -14.22 -13.35
N GLU A 52 -17.55 -15.27 -13.90
CA GLU A 52 -18.21 -15.22 -15.20
C GLU A 52 -19.72 -15.00 -15.05
N GLY A 53 -20.38 -14.44 -16.07
CA GLY A 53 -21.79 -14.02 -15.95
C GLY A 53 -22.79 -15.13 -15.64
N ALA A 54 -22.45 -16.41 -15.89
CA ALA A 54 -23.35 -17.54 -15.61
C ALA A 54 -23.32 -18.01 -14.14
N ASP A 55 -22.28 -17.65 -13.38
CA ASP A 55 -22.10 -17.94 -11.96
C ASP A 55 -21.27 -16.79 -11.35
N SER A 56 -21.92 -15.63 -11.17
CA SER A 56 -21.20 -14.38 -10.95
C SER A 56 -21.08 -13.96 -9.49
N ASP A 57 -21.79 -14.62 -8.57
CA ASP A 57 -21.82 -14.19 -7.17
C ASP A 57 -20.46 -14.41 -6.49
N CYS A 58 -19.98 -13.36 -5.84
CA CYS A 58 -18.83 -13.42 -4.93
C CYS A 58 -19.24 -12.94 -3.54
N ILE A 59 -18.59 -13.43 -2.50
CA ILE A 59 -18.93 -13.14 -1.11
C ILE A 59 -17.88 -12.21 -0.49
N LEU A 60 -18.32 -11.10 0.08
CA LEU A 60 -17.54 -10.22 0.95
C LEU A 60 -17.63 -10.72 2.38
N ARG A 61 -16.48 -11.00 2.98
CA ARG A 61 -16.34 -11.27 4.41
C ARG A 61 -15.62 -10.11 5.09
N PRO A 62 -16.28 -9.40 6.03
CA PRO A 62 -15.62 -8.37 6.83
C PRO A 62 -14.44 -8.93 7.61
N VAL A 63 -13.30 -8.23 7.55
CA VAL A 63 -12.05 -8.63 8.20
C VAL A 63 -11.44 -7.53 9.06
N ARG A 64 -11.75 -6.27 8.75
CA ARG A 64 -11.38 -5.11 9.55
C ARG A 64 -12.41 -4.00 9.34
N PHE A 65 -12.58 -3.15 10.35
CA PHE A 65 -13.40 -1.97 10.24
C PHE A 65 -12.74 -0.80 10.97
N VAL A 66 -13.02 0.41 10.48
CA VAL A 66 -12.60 1.69 11.08
C VAL A 66 -13.75 2.69 10.97
N PRO A 67 -13.83 3.72 11.84
CA PRO A 67 -14.80 4.79 11.66
C PRO A 67 -14.69 5.41 10.27
N ASP A 68 -15.82 5.83 9.69
CA ASP A 68 -15.85 6.59 8.43
C ASP A 68 -16.04 8.09 8.74
N PRO A 69 -14.95 8.88 8.79
CA PRO A 69 -15.03 10.32 9.05
C PRO A 69 -15.57 11.12 7.87
N THR A 70 -15.71 10.51 6.68
CA THR A 70 -16.27 11.19 5.50
C THR A 70 -17.79 11.27 5.52
N ARG A 71 -18.43 10.59 6.48
CA ARG A 71 -19.89 10.55 6.63
C ARG A 71 -20.32 10.92 8.04
N ASN A 72 -21.46 11.59 8.14
CA ASN A 72 -22.08 11.88 9.42
C ASN A 72 -22.77 10.64 10.02
N GLY A 73 -22.78 10.53 11.34
CA GLY A 73 -23.52 9.51 12.08
C GLY A 73 -22.71 8.26 12.40
N ASN A 74 -23.39 7.13 12.61
CA ASN A 74 -22.76 5.86 12.94
C ASN A 74 -22.23 5.16 11.66
N ALA A 75 -21.18 5.72 11.07
CA ALA A 75 -20.62 5.31 9.79
C ALA A 75 -19.26 4.63 9.93
N TRP A 76 -19.03 3.58 9.14
CA TRP A 76 -17.85 2.71 9.22
C TRP A 76 -17.36 2.32 7.84
N LEU A 77 -16.05 2.30 7.66
CA LEU A 77 -15.38 1.65 6.55
C LEU A 77 -15.08 0.21 6.94
N VAL A 78 -15.42 -0.75 6.09
CA VAL A 78 -15.33 -2.18 6.37
C VAL A 78 -14.48 -2.85 5.29
N MET A 79 -13.21 -3.10 5.61
CA MET A 79 -12.34 -3.89 4.74
C MET A 79 -12.85 -5.34 4.71
N CYS A 80 -13.00 -5.87 3.51
CA CYS A 80 -13.50 -7.20 3.25
C CYS A 80 -12.49 -8.02 2.46
N GLU A 81 -12.45 -9.32 2.76
CA GLU A 81 -11.82 -10.31 1.90
C GLU A 81 -12.86 -11.00 1.01
N VAL A 82 -12.44 -11.48 -0.15
CA VAL A 82 -13.34 -12.07 -1.15
C VAL A 82 -13.32 -13.58 -1.04
N HIS A 83 -14.50 -14.19 -1.02
CA HIS A 83 -14.73 -15.62 -1.02
C HIS A 83 -15.56 -16.03 -2.23
N SER A 84 -15.30 -17.23 -2.74
CA SER A 84 -16.13 -17.90 -3.73
C SER A 84 -17.47 -18.33 -3.12
N PRO A 85 -18.51 -18.64 -3.94
CA PRO A 85 -19.81 -19.12 -3.46
C PRO A 85 -19.74 -20.34 -2.52
N ASP A 86 -18.77 -21.23 -2.71
CA ASP A 86 -18.54 -22.40 -1.86
C ASP A 86 -17.92 -22.06 -0.48
N GLY A 87 -17.64 -20.78 -0.23
CA GLY A 87 -17.06 -20.28 1.01
C GLY A 87 -15.54 -20.35 1.07
N SER A 88 -14.85 -20.86 0.05
CA SER A 88 -13.39 -20.84 -0.04
C SER A 88 -12.86 -19.42 -0.35
N PRO A 89 -11.62 -19.06 0.04
CA PRO A 89 -11.01 -17.81 -0.41
C PRO A 89 -10.95 -17.74 -1.94
N HIS A 90 -11.42 -16.64 -2.51
CA HIS A 90 -11.42 -16.44 -3.95
C HIS A 90 -9.98 -16.33 -4.50
N PRO A 91 -9.65 -16.74 -5.75
CA PRO A 91 -8.30 -16.62 -6.31
C PRO A 91 -7.68 -15.21 -6.29
N SER A 92 -8.52 -14.16 -6.30
CA SER A 92 -8.07 -12.77 -6.16
C SER A 92 -7.72 -12.39 -4.71
N ASN A 93 -8.12 -13.18 -3.71
CA ASN A 93 -7.94 -12.88 -2.30
C ASN A 93 -6.49 -13.12 -1.84
N LYS A 94 -5.65 -12.08 -1.98
CA LYS A 94 -4.24 -12.12 -1.56
C LYS A 94 -4.07 -11.99 -0.05
N ARG A 95 -5.07 -11.42 0.65
CA ARG A 95 -5.10 -11.35 2.12
C ARG A 95 -5.13 -12.74 2.76
N ALA A 96 -5.91 -13.67 2.21
CA ALA A 96 -5.96 -15.05 2.70
C ALA A 96 -4.61 -15.78 2.56
N ALA A 97 -3.83 -15.47 1.52
CA ALA A 97 -2.47 -15.99 1.36
C ALA A 97 -1.54 -15.45 2.47
N LEU A 98 -1.53 -14.12 2.68
CA LEU A 98 -0.75 -13.53 3.78
C LEU A 98 -1.17 -14.09 5.14
N ARG A 99 -2.47 -14.28 5.39
CA ARG A 99 -2.97 -14.86 6.65
C ARG A 99 -2.40 -16.25 6.90
N ARG A 100 -2.33 -17.12 5.88
CA ARG A 100 -1.71 -18.45 6.01
C ARG A 100 -0.22 -18.37 6.36
N ILE A 101 0.50 -17.40 5.79
CA ILE A 101 1.93 -17.18 6.08
C ILE A 101 2.12 -16.66 7.52
N MET A 102 1.23 -15.77 7.97
CA MET A 102 1.20 -15.30 9.36
C MET A 102 0.98 -16.47 10.33
N ASP A 103 0.02 -17.36 10.03
CA ASP A 103 -0.26 -18.56 10.82
C ASP A 103 0.90 -19.56 10.81
N ALA A 104 1.65 -19.64 9.70
CA ALA A 104 2.79 -20.54 9.51
C ALA A 104 4.09 -20.08 10.19
N GLY A 105 4.08 -18.95 10.90
CA GLY A 105 5.23 -18.46 11.67
C GLY A 105 5.42 -16.95 11.63
N GLY A 106 4.76 -16.23 10.73
CA GLY A 106 4.86 -14.77 10.65
C GLY A 106 4.42 -14.06 11.92
N ALA A 107 3.37 -14.54 12.59
CA ALA A 107 2.93 -14.00 13.88
C ALA A 107 3.98 -14.24 15.00
N ALA A 108 4.58 -15.42 15.05
CA ALA A 108 5.61 -15.76 16.04
C ALA A 108 6.93 -15.00 15.80
N ALA A 109 7.22 -14.62 14.55
CA ALA A 109 8.36 -13.79 14.21
C ALA A 109 8.22 -12.33 14.69
N ASP A 110 7.02 -11.93 15.15
CA ASP A 110 6.68 -10.56 15.55
C ASP A 110 7.14 -9.56 14.47
N ALA A 111 6.75 -9.87 13.23
CA ALA A 111 7.07 -9.05 12.09
C ALA A 111 6.21 -7.79 12.09
N TRP A 112 6.78 -6.65 11.74
CA TRP A 112 6.01 -5.47 11.35
C TRP A 112 6.51 -4.91 10.03
N VAL A 113 5.62 -4.21 9.34
CA VAL A 113 5.87 -3.57 8.05
C VAL A 113 5.41 -2.12 8.11
N ALA A 114 6.14 -1.23 7.45
CA ALA A 114 5.68 0.12 7.15
C ALA A 114 5.90 0.42 5.67
N TYR A 115 4.87 0.94 5.03
CA TYR A 115 4.88 1.30 3.63
C TYR A 115 5.07 2.80 3.48
N GLU A 116 5.95 3.20 2.59
CA GLU A 116 6.10 4.57 2.08
C GLU A 116 5.35 4.62 0.74
N GLN A 117 4.06 4.95 0.77
CA GLN A 117 3.21 4.94 -0.42
C GLN A 117 3.34 6.26 -1.18
N GLU A 118 4.07 6.23 -2.30
CA GLU A 118 4.09 7.35 -3.23
C GLU A 118 2.90 7.28 -4.20
N TYR A 119 2.44 8.44 -4.66
CA TYR A 119 1.37 8.59 -5.65
C TYR A 119 1.50 9.92 -6.38
N THR A 120 0.89 10.03 -7.57
CA THR A 120 0.93 11.27 -8.36
C THR A 120 -0.48 11.76 -8.66
N PHE A 121 -0.74 13.05 -8.45
CA PHE A 121 -2.02 13.66 -8.79
C PHE A 121 -2.12 14.02 -10.27
N PHE A 122 -3.33 13.89 -10.80
CA PHE A 122 -3.70 14.21 -12.17
C PHE A 122 -5.02 14.98 -12.21
N GLU A 123 -5.08 15.98 -13.09
CA GLU A 123 -6.32 16.61 -13.52
C GLU A 123 -6.61 16.12 -14.96
N GLY A 124 -7.57 15.20 -15.09
CA GLY A 124 -7.79 14.46 -16.32
C GLY A 124 -6.55 13.64 -16.69
N SER A 125 -5.96 13.89 -17.86
CA SER A 125 -4.75 13.19 -18.34
C SER A 125 -3.44 13.93 -18.04
N ARG A 126 -3.50 15.08 -17.36
CA ARG A 126 -2.35 15.93 -17.10
C ARG A 126 -1.94 15.82 -15.63
N PRO A 127 -0.64 15.60 -15.31
CA PRO A 127 -0.18 15.65 -13.92
C PRO A 127 -0.47 17.01 -13.29
N LEU A 128 -0.91 17.01 -12.04
CA LEU A 128 -1.17 18.24 -11.30
C LEU A 128 0.15 19.00 -11.10
N GLY A 129 0.17 20.30 -11.39
CA GLY A 129 1.38 21.12 -11.39
C GLY A 129 2.14 21.17 -12.73
N PHE A 130 1.79 20.34 -13.72
CA PHE A 130 2.32 20.51 -15.07
C PHE A 130 1.55 21.62 -15.78
N PRO A 131 2.22 22.60 -16.42
CA PRO A 131 1.54 23.71 -17.10
C PRO A 131 0.69 23.23 -18.28
N ALA A 132 -0.44 23.88 -18.55
CA ALA A 132 -1.27 23.57 -19.72
C ALA A 132 -0.64 24.12 -21.02
N GLU A 133 0.03 25.27 -20.94
CA GLU A 133 0.58 25.99 -22.10
C GLU A 133 2.00 25.56 -22.49
N ARG A 134 2.75 24.98 -21.54
CA ARG A 134 4.10 24.44 -21.76
C ARG A 134 4.05 22.93 -21.58
N ARG A 135 4.94 22.20 -22.25
CA ARG A 135 4.96 20.73 -22.15
C ARG A 135 5.35 20.22 -20.76
N PHE A 136 6.17 20.98 -20.02
CA PHE A 136 6.75 20.57 -18.73
C PHE A 136 6.93 21.76 -17.76
N PRO A 137 6.88 21.52 -16.44
CA PRO A 137 7.28 22.51 -15.43
C PRO A 137 8.81 22.65 -15.38
N ALA A 138 9.35 23.40 -14.41
CA ALA A 138 10.79 23.47 -14.17
C ALA A 138 11.36 22.08 -13.81
N ALA A 139 12.66 21.87 -13.99
CA ALA A 139 13.30 20.60 -13.64
C ALA A 139 13.13 20.25 -12.15
N GLN A 140 13.18 18.95 -11.82
CA GLN A 140 13.08 18.47 -10.45
C GLN A 140 14.19 19.04 -9.56
N GLY A 141 13.88 19.20 -8.27
CA GLY A 141 14.77 19.82 -7.30
C GLY A 141 14.02 20.61 -6.23
N PRO A 142 13.25 21.66 -6.59
CA PRO A 142 12.59 22.51 -5.60
C PRO A 142 11.30 21.90 -5.01
N TYR A 143 10.79 20.81 -5.59
CA TYR A 143 9.49 20.22 -5.23
C TYR A 143 9.54 19.35 -3.97
N TYR A 144 10.61 18.57 -3.77
CA TYR A 144 10.74 17.65 -2.64
C TYR A 144 10.71 18.42 -1.32
N CYS A 145 9.75 18.08 -0.44
CA CYS A 145 9.50 18.81 0.81
C CYS A 145 9.36 20.34 0.63
N GLY A 146 8.90 20.79 -0.55
CA GLY A 146 8.80 22.20 -0.90
C GLY A 146 7.71 22.96 -0.14
N VAL A 147 7.78 24.29 -0.23
CA VAL A 147 6.77 25.23 0.26
C VAL A 147 6.72 26.46 -0.63
N GLY A 148 5.53 26.80 -1.11
CA GLY A 148 5.32 27.86 -2.09
C GLY A 148 4.40 27.39 -3.22
N SER A 149 3.67 28.32 -3.83
CA SER A 149 2.70 28.01 -4.88
C SER A 149 3.36 27.60 -6.20
N ASP A 150 4.67 27.88 -6.36
CA ASP A 150 5.44 27.51 -7.54
C ASP A 150 5.98 26.07 -7.44
N GLU A 151 6.04 25.50 -6.22
CA GLU A 151 6.66 24.20 -5.97
C GLU A 151 5.67 23.11 -5.49
N VAL A 152 4.51 23.49 -4.95
CA VAL A 152 3.61 22.55 -4.26
C VAL A 152 2.21 22.57 -4.85
N TYR A 153 1.70 21.38 -5.18
CA TYR A 153 0.41 21.22 -5.85
C TYR A 153 -0.45 20.15 -5.18
N GLY A 154 -1.69 20.51 -4.81
CA GLY A 154 -2.66 19.59 -4.20
C GLY A 154 -2.51 19.36 -2.71
N ARG A 155 -1.80 20.24 -1.98
CA ARG A 155 -1.57 20.09 -0.52
C ARG A 155 -2.89 19.99 0.25
N GLU A 156 -3.91 20.74 -0.15
CA GLU A 156 -5.25 20.70 0.43
C GLU A 156 -5.89 19.31 0.37
N ILE A 157 -5.63 18.55 -0.70
CA ILE A 157 -6.09 17.17 -0.86
C ILE A 157 -5.31 16.26 0.08
N VAL A 158 -3.98 16.45 0.15
CA VAL A 158 -3.10 15.64 1.02
C VAL A 158 -3.42 15.85 2.50
N GLU A 159 -3.63 17.08 2.93
CA GLU A 159 -4.00 17.38 4.32
C GLU A 159 -5.40 16.85 4.65
N ALA A 160 -6.35 16.94 3.71
CA ALA A 160 -7.67 16.34 3.89
C ALA A 160 -7.59 14.80 4.00
N HIS A 161 -6.80 14.14 3.16
CA HIS A 161 -6.54 12.71 3.20
C HIS A 161 -5.88 12.28 4.53
N LEU A 162 -4.83 13.00 4.95
CA LEU A 162 -4.17 12.77 6.23
C LEU A 162 -5.17 12.86 7.39
N GLN A 163 -5.98 13.93 7.41
CA GLN A 163 -6.96 14.16 8.47
C GLN A 163 -7.97 13.01 8.57
N VAL A 164 -8.57 12.60 7.45
CA VAL A 164 -9.55 11.49 7.46
C VAL A 164 -8.91 10.15 7.81
N CYS A 165 -7.65 9.90 7.42
CA CYS A 165 -6.96 8.69 7.85
C CYS A 165 -6.68 8.68 9.36
N LEU A 166 -6.24 9.81 9.93
CA LEU A 166 -6.00 9.92 11.37
C LEU A 166 -7.30 9.79 12.18
N GLU A 167 -8.39 10.42 11.75
CA GLU A 167 -9.71 10.30 12.39
C GLU A 167 -10.29 8.89 12.31
N ALA A 168 -10.04 8.17 11.23
CA ALA A 168 -10.37 6.75 11.10
C ALA A 168 -9.46 5.84 11.95
N GLY A 169 -8.38 6.35 12.54
CA GLY A 169 -7.41 5.53 13.28
C GLY A 169 -6.55 4.63 12.37
N ILE A 170 -6.44 4.96 11.09
CA ILE A 170 -5.48 4.32 10.18
C ILE A 170 -4.08 4.70 10.65
N ALA A 171 -3.18 3.71 10.69
CA ALA A 171 -1.83 3.84 11.22
C ALA A 171 -0.89 4.63 10.29
N LEU A 172 -1.23 5.88 9.95
CA LEU A 172 -0.33 6.77 9.24
C LEU A 172 0.72 7.36 10.19
N THR A 173 1.97 7.41 9.73
CA THR A 173 3.10 7.93 10.50
C THR A 173 3.66 9.25 9.95
N GLY A 174 3.29 9.63 8.73
CA GLY A 174 3.69 10.91 8.15
C GLY A 174 3.24 11.07 6.69
N ILE A 175 3.58 12.24 6.14
CA ILE A 175 3.41 12.62 4.73
C ILE A 175 4.58 13.51 4.30
N ASN A 176 4.89 13.53 3.00
CA ASN A 176 5.76 14.54 2.40
C ASN A 176 5.44 14.79 0.92
N ALA A 177 5.80 15.97 0.42
CA ALA A 177 5.84 16.22 -1.01
C ALA A 177 7.04 15.50 -1.62
N GLU A 178 6.82 14.82 -2.74
CA GLU A 178 7.84 14.04 -3.42
C GLU A 178 8.59 14.82 -4.50
N VAL A 179 9.58 14.18 -5.12
CA VAL A 179 10.52 14.82 -6.05
C VAL A 179 9.85 15.35 -7.34
N MET A 180 8.85 14.64 -7.87
CA MET A 180 8.10 15.10 -9.06
C MET A 180 6.98 16.07 -8.63
N PRO A 181 6.74 17.18 -9.36
CA PRO A 181 5.65 18.10 -9.01
C PRO A 181 4.28 17.41 -9.12
N GLY A 182 3.47 17.55 -8.07
CA GLY A 182 2.20 16.85 -7.92
C GLY A 182 2.32 15.40 -7.42
N GLN A 183 3.54 14.93 -7.15
CA GLN A 183 3.80 13.65 -6.48
C GLN A 183 3.89 13.86 -4.96
N TRP A 184 3.36 12.90 -4.22
CA TRP A 184 3.30 12.92 -2.77
C TRP A 184 3.52 11.52 -2.20
N GLU A 185 3.84 11.47 -0.92
CA GLU A 185 3.99 10.24 -0.15
C GLU A 185 3.17 10.32 1.14
N PHE A 186 2.59 9.19 1.54
CA PHE A 186 2.17 8.95 2.93
C PHE A 186 2.79 7.66 3.45
N GLN A 187 3.13 7.64 4.74
CA GLN A 187 3.69 6.45 5.39
C GLN A 187 2.64 5.74 6.25
N CYS A 188 2.50 4.42 6.11
CA CYS A 188 1.45 3.61 6.74
C CYS A 188 1.99 2.32 7.37
N GLY A 189 1.59 2.03 8.61
CA GLY A 189 2.02 0.86 9.38
C GLY A 189 3.09 1.22 10.40
N GLY A 190 4.05 0.31 10.62
CA GLY A 190 5.16 0.53 11.54
C GLY A 190 5.10 -0.33 12.81
N PRO A 191 5.90 0.04 13.83
CA PRO A 191 6.00 -0.73 15.06
C PRO A 191 4.64 -0.96 15.72
N ASN A 192 4.43 -2.17 16.25
CA ASN A 192 3.20 -2.61 16.93
C ASN A 192 1.96 -2.77 16.04
N VAL A 193 2.11 -2.65 14.72
CA VAL A 193 1.04 -2.96 13.75
C VAL A 193 1.44 -4.24 13.03
N ASP A 194 0.64 -5.30 13.18
CA ASP A 194 0.94 -6.56 12.51
C ASP A 194 0.79 -6.43 10.98
N PRO A 195 1.44 -7.29 10.17
CA PRO A 195 1.48 -7.11 8.74
C PRO A 195 0.14 -7.26 8.01
N LEU A 196 -0.83 -8.02 8.56
CA LEU A 196 -2.19 -8.04 8.01
C LEU A 196 -2.88 -6.71 8.26
N GLU A 197 -2.81 -6.20 9.50
CA GLU A 197 -3.39 -4.91 9.85
C GLU A 197 -2.79 -3.75 9.05
N ALA A 198 -1.47 -3.69 8.93
CA ALA A 198 -0.79 -2.66 8.16
C ALA A 198 -1.22 -2.69 6.67
N SER A 199 -1.42 -3.88 6.12
CA SER A 199 -1.88 -4.06 4.73
C SER A 199 -3.36 -3.70 4.55
N ASP A 200 -4.21 -4.04 5.53
CA ASP A 200 -5.62 -3.62 5.57
C ASP A 200 -5.70 -2.08 5.62
N HIS A 201 -4.90 -1.45 6.49
CA HIS A 201 -4.81 0.00 6.64
C HIS A 201 -4.32 0.69 5.37
N LEU A 202 -3.33 0.13 4.66
CA LEU A 202 -2.87 0.71 3.40
C LEU A 202 -3.96 0.66 2.31
N TRP A 203 -4.73 -0.43 2.21
CA TRP A 203 -5.85 -0.50 1.27
C TRP A 203 -6.96 0.50 1.60
N LEU A 204 -7.29 0.67 2.89
CA LEU A 204 -8.23 1.70 3.35
C LEU A 204 -7.72 3.11 3.07
N ALA A 205 -6.43 3.36 3.30
CA ALA A 205 -5.78 4.64 3.01
C ALA A 205 -5.79 4.96 1.51
N ARG A 206 -5.55 3.96 0.64
CA ARG A 206 -5.66 4.10 -0.82
C ARG A 206 -7.10 4.40 -1.24
N TRP A 207 -8.09 3.71 -0.67
CA TRP A 207 -9.50 4.00 -0.95
C TRP A 207 -9.86 5.44 -0.55
N LEU A 208 -9.45 5.87 0.64
CA LEU A 208 -9.66 7.25 1.10
C LEU A 208 -8.94 8.27 0.23
N LEU A 209 -7.73 7.98 -0.25
CA LEU A 209 -7.01 8.86 -1.18
C LEU A 209 -7.82 9.12 -2.45
N TYR A 210 -8.35 8.06 -3.07
CA TYR A 210 -9.21 8.21 -4.25
C TYR A 210 -10.51 8.93 -3.90
N ARG A 211 -11.18 8.53 -2.81
CA ARG A 211 -12.47 9.07 -2.42
C ARG A 211 -12.40 10.55 -2.05
N VAL A 212 -11.33 11.00 -1.39
CA VAL A 212 -11.08 12.41 -1.11
C VAL A 212 -10.78 13.14 -2.42
N GLY A 213 -9.93 12.58 -3.29
CA GLY A 213 -9.62 13.18 -4.59
C GLY A 213 -10.85 13.48 -5.46
N GLU A 214 -11.89 12.63 -5.40
CA GLU A 214 -13.17 12.84 -6.08
C GLU A 214 -13.82 14.18 -5.72
N ASP A 215 -13.76 14.61 -4.45
CA ASP A 215 -14.37 15.87 -3.99
C ASP A 215 -13.63 17.11 -4.56
N TYR A 216 -12.40 16.94 -5.03
CA TYR A 216 -11.57 17.98 -5.65
C TYR A 216 -11.48 17.84 -7.17
N GLY A 217 -12.10 16.82 -7.77
CA GLY A 217 -11.97 16.54 -9.20
C GLY A 217 -10.55 16.14 -9.64
N VAL A 218 -9.73 15.65 -8.71
CA VAL A 218 -8.34 15.24 -8.94
C VAL A 218 -8.22 13.74 -8.75
N SER A 219 -7.56 13.07 -9.69
CA SER A 219 -7.27 11.64 -9.60
C SER A 219 -5.87 11.42 -9.04
N ALA A 220 -5.71 10.49 -8.10
CA ALA A 220 -4.40 9.95 -7.76
C ALA A 220 -4.11 8.73 -8.65
N THR A 221 -2.87 8.57 -9.10
CA THR A 221 -2.39 7.35 -9.73
C THR A 221 -1.27 6.73 -8.91
N LEU A 222 -1.26 5.39 -8.88
CA LEU A 222 -0.20 4.57 -8.31
C LEU A 222 0.70 3.96 -9.41
N ASP A 223 0.57 4.44 -10.66
CA ASP A 223 1.44 3.99 -11.75
C ASP A 223 2.92 4.17 -11.38
N PRO A 224 3.77 3.13 -11.52
CA PRO A 224 5.18 3.20 -11.11
C PRO A 224 6.00 4.24 -11.88
N LYS A 225 5.57 4.63 -13.09
CA LYS A 225 6.24 5.62 -13.93
C LYS A 225 5.19 6.46 -14.67
N PRO A 226 4.51 7.38 -13.95
CA PRO A 226 3.35 8.11 -14.48
C PRO A 226 3.71 9.08 -15.61
N VAL A 227 4.94 9.58 -15.64
CA VAL A 227 5.47 10.42 -16.71
C VAL A 227 6.80 9.86 -17.23
N PRO A 228 6.90 9.55 -18.53
CA PRO A 228 8.16 9.12 -19.13
C PRO A 228 9.25 10.20 -19.09
N GLY A 229 10.51 9.76 -19.11
CA GLY A 229 11.68 10.65 -19.13
C GLY A 229 12.27 10.90 -17.74
N ASP A 230 12.87 12.08 -17.58
CA ASP A 230 13.66 12.50 -16.41
C ASP A 230 12.79 13.01 -15.25
N TRP A 231 11.67 12.33 -15.01
CA TRP A 231 10.78 12.54 -13.87
C TRP A 231 10.84 11.33 -12.96
N ASN A 232 10.75 11.51 -11.65
CA ASN A 232 10.76 10.38 -10.72
C ASN A 232 9.59 9.43 -11.01
N GLY A 233 9.80 8.14 -10.74
CA GLY A 233 8.70 7.18 -10.68
C GLY A 233 8.09 7.15 -9.28
N ALA A 234 7.05 6.34 -9.10
CA ALA A 234 6.35 6.16 -7.83
C ALA A 234 6.63 4.78 -7.20
N GLY A 235 7.19 4.77 -6.00
CA GLY A 235 7.50 3.59 -5.21
C GLY A 235 6.47 3.26 -4.12
N MET A 236 6.63 2.07 -3.54
CA MET A 236 6.04 1.72 -2.25
C MET A 236 7.13 1.12 -1.36
N HIS A 237 8.11 1.92 -0.94
CA HIS A 237 9.21 1.36 -0.15
C HIS A 237 8.66 0.69 1.10
N THR A 238 9.17 -0.50 1.40
CA THR A 238 8.64 -1.32 2.49
C THR A 238 9.72 -1.53 3.53
N ASN A 239 9.53 -0.87 4.66
CA ASN A 239 10.33 -1.06 5.86
C ASN A 239 9.86 -2.34 6.56
N PHE A 240 10.77 -3.26 6.86
CA PHE A 240 10.45 -4.58 7.41
C PHE A 240 11.40 -4.97 8.53
N SER A 241 10.85 -5.55 9.61
CA SER A 241 11.65 -6.21 10.63
C SER A 241 10.92 -7.32 11.36
N THR A 242 11.68 -8.28 11.90
CA THR A 242 11.23 -9.27 12.89
C THR A 242 11.75 -8.92 14.29
N ALA A 243 11.24 -9.56 15.35
CA ALA A 243 11.78 -9.38 16.70
C ALA A 243 13.29 -9.65 16.77
N ALA A 244 13.80 -10.63 16.01
CA ALA A 244 15.22 -10.95 15.95
C ALA A 244 16.06 -9.81 15.35
N MET A 245 15.55 -9.15 14.30
CA MET A 245 16.22 -7.98 13.69
C MET A 245 16.27 -6.77 14.64
N ARG A 246 15.30 -6.66 15.56
CA ARG A 246 15.22 -5.58 16.54
C ARG A 246 15.95 -5.87 17.85
N ALA A 247 16.39 -7.12 18.06
CA ALA A 247 17.15 -7.53 19.23
C ALA A 247 18.64 -7.12 19.12
N ALA A 248 19.40 -7.27 20.20
CA ALA A 248 20.83 -6.99 20.18
C ALA A 248 21.56 -7.94 19.20
N GLY A 249 22.39 -7.38 18.31
CA GLY A 249 23.02 -8.14 17.22
C GLY A 249 22.09 -8.43 16.04
N GLY A 250 20.98 -7.70 15.94
CA GLY A 250 20.00 -7.83 14.86
C GLY A 250 20.52 -7.36 13.50
N ASP A 251 21.58 -6.56 13.46
CA ASP A 251 22.33 -6.20 12.24
C ASP A 251 22.72 -7.43 11.41
N LYS A 252 23.23 -8.49 12.04
CA LYS A 252 23.57 -9.75 11.37
C LYS A 252 22.35 -10.46 10.79
N VAL A 253 21.23 -10.41 11.51
CA VAL A 253 19.96 -10.98 11.04
C VAL A 253 19.44 -10.19 9.83
N ILE A 254 19.59 -8.87 9.85
CA ILE A 254 19.26 -7.99 8.72
C ILE A 254 20.15 -8.28 7.51
N GLU A 255 21.46 -8.47 7.70
CA GLU A 255 22.38 -8.84 6.62
C GLU A 255 22.01 -10.20 6.00
N GLN A 256 21.73 -11.21 6.82
CA GLN A 256 21.26 -12.52 6.35
C GLN A 256 19.95 -12.43 5.58
N ALA A 257 19.01 -11.61 6.06
CA ALA A 257 17.78 -11.32 5.37
C ALA A 257 18.01 -10.66 4.00
N CYS A 258 18.90 -9.67 3.92
CA CYS A 258 19.25 -9.04 2.65
C CYS A 258 19.83 -10.04 1.64
N ILE A 259 20.68 -10.97 2.09
CA ILE A 259 21.23 -12.03 1.24
C ILE A 259 20.11 -12.94 0.72
N ALA A 260 19.25 -13.45 1.60
CA ALA A 260 18.14 -14.33 1.23
C ALA A 260 17.15 -13.65 0.25
N LEU A 261 16.85 -12.36 0.48
CA LEU A 261 16.01 -11.55 -0.42
C LEU A 261 16.64 -11.32 -1.80
N GLY A 262 17.97 -11.36 -1.90
CA GLY A 262 18.71 -11.28 -3.15
C GLY A 262 18.65 -12.57 -3.96
N GLU A 263 18.64 -13.73 -3.29
CA GLU A 263 18.53 -15.05 -3.92
C GLU A 263 17.16 -15.31 -4.56
N ARG A 264 16.15 -14.51 -4.19
CA ARG A 264 14.75 -14.62 -4.66
C ARG A 264 14.28 -13.36 -5.40
N THR A 265 15.19 -12.68 -6.09
CA THR A 265 14.88 -11.39 -6.73
C THR A 265 13.77 -11.50 -7.77
N ASP A 266 13.75 -12.56 -8.58
CA ASP A 266 12.74 -12.75 -9.63
C ASP A 266 11.35 -13.04 -9.05
N GLU A 267 11.28 -13.90 -8.02
CA GLU A 267 10.03 -14.22 -7.34
C GLU A 267 9.44 -12.98 -6.64
N HIS A 268 10.29 -12.17 -6.00
CA HIS A 268 9.86 -10.89 -5.41
C HIS A 268 9.40 -9.90 -6.49
N PHE A 269 10.16 -9.75 -7.57
CA PHE A 269 9.83 -8.79 -8.63
C PHE A 269 8.48 -9.09 -9.28
N ALA A 270 8.12 -10.38 -9.45
CA ALA A 270 6.81 -10.80 -9.93
C ALA A 270 5.64 -10.39 -9.02
N MET A 271 5.90 -10.09 -7.74
CA MET A 271 4.91 -9.68 -6.74
C MET A 271 4.95 -8.16 -6.45
N TYR A 272 5.89 -7.42 -7.04
CA TYR A 272 6.23 -6.04 -6.66
C TYR A 272 5.63 -4.95 -7.54
N GLY A 273 4.51 -5.28 -8.21
CA GLY A 273 3.72 -4.34 -9.01
C GLY A 273 4.03 -4.38 -10.50
N ALA A 274 3.01 -4.17 -11.31
CA ALA A 274 3.11 -4.23 -12.77
C ALA A 274 3.74 -2.95 -13.34
N GLY A 275 4.55 -3.07 -14.40
CA GLY A 275 5.21 -1.94 -15.06
C GLY A 275 6.44 -1.39 -14.30
N ASN A 276 6.87 -2.09 -13.25
CA ASN A 276 7.95 -1.64 -12.37
C ASN A 276 9.32 -1.57 -13.08
N GLU A 277 9.49 -2.27 -14.21
CA GLU A 277 10.68 -2.18 -15.06
C GLU A 277 10.89 -0.79 -15.66
N ALA A 278 9.82 0.00 -15.83
CA ALA A 278 9.91 1.40 -16.27
C ALA A 278 10.40 2.34 -15.17
N ARG A 279 10.29 1.90 -13.91
CA ARG A 279 10.73 2.64 -12.72
C ARG A 279 12.16 2.24 -12.31
N LEU A 280 12.39 0.94 -12.10
CA LEU A 280 13.65 0.37 -11.61
C LEU A 280 14.71 0.26 -12.72
N THR A 281 15.23 1.40 -13.14
CA THR A 281 16.18 1.51 -14.26
C THR A 281 17.63 1.68 -13.84
N GLY A 282 17.90 1.90 -12.53
CA GLY A 282 19.22 2.30 -12.03
C GLY A 282 19.41 3.81 -11.93
N HIS A 283 18.43 4.60 -12.40
CA HIS A 283 18.38 6.05 -12.28
C HIS A 283 17.34 6.47 -11.22
N HIS A 284 17.34 7.75 -10.83
CA HIS A 284 16.34 8.33 -9.90
C HIS A 284 16.23 7.59 -8.56
N GLU A 285 17.36 7.34 -7.89
CA GLU A 285 17.39 6.68 -6.57
C GLU A 285 16.79 5.25 -6.55
N THR A 286 16.99 4.50 -7.63
CA THR A 286 16.60 3.09 -7.71
C THR A 286 17.75 2.21 -8.20
N CYS A 287 17.74 0.93 -7.80
CA CYS A 287 18.56 -0.10 -8.46
C CYS A 287 17.83 -0.62 -9.71
N SER A 288 18.59 -1.08 -10.71
CA SER A 288 17.99 -1.76 -11.87
C SER A 288 17.25 -3.02 -11.40
N TYR A 289 16.08 -3.31 -11.99
CA TYR A 289 15.33 -4.54 -11.67
C TYR A 289 16.09 -5.83 -11.98
N ARG A 290 17.15 -5.76 -12.80
CA ARG A 290 18.01 -6.89 -13.18
C ARG A 290 19.17 -7.13 -12.21
N GLU A 291 19.34 -6.25 -11.22
CA GLU A 291 20.44 -6.29 -10.27
C GLU A 291 19.89 -6.30 -8.85
N PHE A 292 20.57 -7.03 -7.98
CA PHE A 292 20.32 -6.94 -6.55
C PHE A 292 21.53 -6.39 -5.82
N ARG A 293 21.33 -5.32 -5.07
CA ARG A 293 22.32 -4.74 -4.17
C ARG A 293 21.65 -4.36 -2.86
N TYR A 294 22.36 -4.51 -1.75
CA TYR A 294 22.00 -3.90 -0.49
C TYR A 294 23.15 -3.05 0.06
N GLY A 295 22.84 -2.00 0.81
CA GLY A 295 23.86 -1.09 1.32
C GLY A 295 23.39 -0.20 2.47
N VAL A 296 24.34 0.24 3.29
CA VAL A 296 24.07 1.18 4.40
C VAL A 296 23.91 2.59 3.86
N ALA A 297 22.74 3.19 4.10
CA ALA A 297 22.37 4.53 3.62
C ALA A 297 22.53 4.73 2.10
N ASP A 298 22.48 3.64 1.33
CA ASP A 298 22.55 3.68 -0.13
C ASP A 298 21.14 3.67 -0.72
N ARG A 299 20.72 4.83 -1.24
CA ARG A 299 19.42 4.98 -1.90
C ARG A 299 19.40 4.38 -3.32
N THR A 300 20.57 4.07 -3.89
CA THR A 300 20.69 3.44 -5.23
C THR A 300 20.69 1.91 -5.18
N ALA A 301 20.67 1.34 -3.97
CA ALA A 301 20.55 -0.09 -3.74
C ALA A 301 19.09 -0.56 -3.81
N SER A 302 18.90 -1.86 -4.02
CA SER A 302 17.59 -2.52 -3.98
C SER A 302 17.03 -2.54 -2.56
N ILE A 303 17.90 -2.85 -1.57
CA ILE A 303 17.57 -2.79 -0.15
C ILE A 303 18.51 -1.81 0.55
N ARG A 304 17.95 -0.86 1.29
CA ARG A 304 18.72 0.07 2.11
C ARG A 304 18.67 -0.36 3.56
N ILE A 305 19.83 -0.38 4.22
CA ILE A 305 19.92 -0.43 5.68
C ILE A 305 20.08 1.01 6.17
N PRO A 306 19.13 1.56 6.94
CA PRO A 306 19.23 2.93 7.44
C PRO A 306 20.51 3.15 8.25
N ARG A 307 21.09 4.35 8.17
CA ARG A 307 22.33 4.68 8.92
C ARG A 307 22.18 4.47 10.43
N MET A 308 21.01 4.78 10.98
CA MET A 308 20.73 4.58 12.40
C MET A 308 20.71 3.10 12.76
N VAL A 309 20.10 2.25 11.93
CA VAL A 309 20.09 0.78 12.14
C VAL A 309 21.51 0.21 12.16
N ALA A 310 22.37 0.63 11.22
CA ALA A 310 23.77 0.22 11.19
C ALA A 310 24.58 0.75 12.39
N THR A 311 24.22 1.94 12.90
CA THR A 311 24.87 2.52 14.08
C THR A 311 24.46 1.81 15.37
N ASP A 312 23.17 1.49 15.50
CA ASP A 312 22.59 0.86 16.68
C ASP A 312 22.78 -0.67 16.71
N GLY A 313 23.22 -1.27 15.60
CA GLY A 313 23.45 -2.70 15.44
C GLY A 313 22.16 -3.55 15.43
N LYS A 314 21.00 -2.91 15.15
CA LYS A 314 19.66 -3.54 15.17
C LYS A 314 18.61 -2.61 14.57
N GLY A 315 17.49 -3.16 14.11
CA GLY A 315 16.35 -2.38 13.62
C GLY A 315 15.61 -3.07 12.48
N TYR A 316 15.61 -2.44 11.30
CA TYR A 316 14.83 -2.86 10.13
C TYR A 316 15.63 -2.67 8.83
N LEU A 317 15.16 -3.32 7.75
CA LEU A 317 15.59 -3.05 6.37
C LEU A 317 14.51 -2.26 5.63
N GLU A 318 14.90 -1.50 4.61
CA GLU A 318 14.00 -0.80 3.67
C GLU A 318 14.14 -1.45 2.29
N ASP A 319 13.14 -2.20 1.85
CA ASP A 319 13.07 -2.72 0.49
C ASP A 319 12.48 -1.65 -0.45
N ARG A 320 13.31 -1.16 -1.38
CA ARG A 320 12.96 -0.04 -2.28
C ARG A 320 12.38 -0.51 -3.62
N ARG A 321 12.32 -1.84 -3.81
CA ARG A 321 11.89 -2.46 -5.07
C ARG A 321 10.37 -2.45 -5.31
N PRO A 322 9.46 -2.49 -4.32
CA PRO A 322 8.03 -2.47 -4.61
C PRO A 322 7.61 -1.16 -5.29
N ALA A 323 6.80 -1.26 -6.34
CA ALA A 323 6.19 -0.11 -6.99
C ALA A 323 4.99 0.43 -6.20
N ALA A 324 4.62 1.69 -6.47
CA ALA A 324 3.45 2.32 -5.87
C ALA A 324 2.15 1.51 -6.04
N ASN A 325 1.97 0.80 -7.16
CA ASN A 325 0.80 -0.04 -7.46
C ASN A 325 0.89 -1.47 -6.92
N ALA A 326 1.93 -1.83 -6.16
CA ALA A 326 2.06 -3.18 -5.62
C ALA A 326 0.92 -3.51 -4.63
N ASP A 327 0.49 -4.76 -4.59
CA ASP A 327 -0.45 -5.23 -3.55
C ASP A 327 0.33 -5.45 -2.24
N PRO A 328 0.03 -4.71 -1.15
CA PRO A 328 0.74 -4.87 0.11
C PRO A 328 0.68 -6.29 0.67
N TYR A 329 -0.41 -7.03 0.43
CA TYR A 329 -0.50 -8.43 0.86
C TYR A 329 0.54 -9.30 0.16
N LEU A 330 0.79 -9.06 -1.13
CA LEU A 330 1.79 -9.80 -1.90
C LEU A 330 3.21 -9.41 -1.51
N VAL A 331 3.47 -8.11 -1.33
CA VAL A 331 4.81 -7.62 -0.96
C VAL A 331 5.26 -8.24 0.37
N VAL A 332 4.39 -8.21 1.37
CA VAL A 332 4.68 -8.80 2.68
C VAL A 332 4.73 -10.32 2.63
N SER A 333 3.87 -10.95 1.85
CA SER A 333 3.93 -12.40 1.65
C SER A 333 5.31 -12.80 1.13
N ALA A 334 5.83 -12.12 0.11
CA ALA A 334 7.17 -12.39 -0.43
C ALA A 334 8.27 -12.22 0.63
N LEU A 335 8.24 -11.11 1.39
CA LEU A 335 9.18 -10.85 2.47
C LEU A 335 9.14 -11.97 3.52
N LEU A 336 7.96 -12.29 4.06
CA LEU A 336 7.83 -13.32 5.08
C LEU A 336 8.17 -14.73 4.57
N MET A 337 7.76 -15.09 3.35
CA MET A 337 8.11 -16.39 2.76
C MET A 337 9.63 -16.54 2.63
N THR A 338 10.35 -15.50 2.22
CA THR A 338 11.81 -15.55 2.13
C THR A 338 12.46 -15.64 3.50
N ILE A 339 12.01 -14.81 4.46
CA ILE A 339 12.61 -14.74 5.79
C ILE A 339 12.34 -15.99 6.64
N LEU A 340 11.21 -16.65 6.40
CA LEU A 340 10.80 -17.85 7.13
C LEU A 340 11.08 -19.16 6.36
N GLY A 341 11.53 -19.08 5.11
CA GLY A 341 11.79 -20.25 4.26
C GLY A 341 10.51 -21.00 3.86
N LEU A 342 9.46 -20.30 3.42
CA LEU A 342 8.13 -20.84 3.11
C LEU A 342 7.78 -20.83 1.61
N TRP A 343 8.79 -20.89 0.73
CA TRP A 343 8.59 -20.92 -0.73
C TRP A 343 8.28 -22.32 -1.30
N ASP A 344 8.19 -23.35 -0.43
CA ASP A 344 8.06 -24.77 -0.78
C ASP A 344 6.63 -25.21 -1.12
#